data_AF-A0A524B1J1-F1
#
_entry.id   AF-A0A524B1J1-F1
#
_cell.length_a   1.000
_cell.length_b   1.000
_cell.length_c   1.000
_cell.angle_alpha   90.00
_cell.angle_beta   90.00
_cell.angle_gamma   90.00
#
_symmetry.space_group_name_H-M   'P 1'
#
loop_
_entity.id
_entity.type
_entity.pdbx_description
1 polymer ?
#
loop_
_entity_poly.entity_id
_entity_poly.type
_entity_poly.pdbx_seq_one_letter_code
_entity_poly.pdbx_strand_id
1 'polypeptide(L)' 'MVVWRVHDPNPPADVKQRLHDLLRSVVGEHFVDEIYIDDNMRNIPDHYHAHARGRGKWGMQPLERRRSNDGNG' A
#
# COMPACT_ATOMS: atom_id res chain seq x y z
N MET A 1 1.62 -2.29 -3.32
CA MET A 1 2.68 -1.26 -3.45
C MET A 1 2.18 -0.24 -4.46
N VAL A 2 2.47 1.03 -4.24
CA VAL A 2 2.35 2.09 -5.26
C VAL A 2 3.73 2.64 -5.56
N VAL A 3 3.96 3.00 -6.81
CA VAL A 3 5.22 3.59 -7.28
C VAL A 3 4.85 4.84 -8.06
N TRP A 4 5.56 5.94 -7.81
CA TRP A 4 5.35 7.15 -8.58
C TRP A 4 5.90 6.99 -10.00
N ARG A 5 5.21 7.51 -11.01
CA ARG A 5 5.67 7.38 -12.40
C ARG A 5 6.98 8.13 -12.69
N VAL A 6 7.20 9.26 -12.01
CA VAL A 6 8.42 10.05 -12.16
C VAL A 6 9.54 9.40 -11.34
N HIS A 7 10.72 9.28 -11.94
CA HIS A 7 11.91 8.71 -11.30
C HIS A 7 12.57 9.75 -10.39
N ASP A 8 11.88 10.08 -9.31
CA ASP A 8 12.33 11.03 -8.29
C ASP A 8 11.85 10.52 -6.91
N PRO A 9 12.66 10.69 -5.84
CA PRO A 9 12.32 10.20 -4.50
C PRO A 9 11.41 11.14 -3.70
N ASN A 10 11.20 12.38 -4.16
CA ASN A 10 10.51 13.45 -3.45
C ASN A 10 9.30 13.97 -4.25
N PRO A 11 8.22 13.17 -4.37
CA PRO A 11 6.98 13.65 -4.96
C PRO A 11 6.44 14.87 -4.20
N PRO A 12 5.82 15.82 -4.91
CA PRO A 12 5.00 16.86 -4.29
C PRO A 12 3.98 16.26 -3.31
N ALA A 13 3.62 17.01 -2.26
CA ALA A 13 2.78 16.51 -1.19
C ALA A 13 1.40 16.02 -1.67
N ASP A 14 0.81 16.71 -2.65
CA ASP A 14 -0.46 16.35 -3.29
C ASP A 14 -0.35 15.03 -4.06
N VAL A 15 0.77 14.82 -4.76
CA VAL A 15 1.07 13.57 -5.45
C VAL A 15 1.25 12.43 -4.45
N LYS A 16 2.02 12.66 -3.38
CA LYS A 16 2.22 11.67 -2.30
C LYS A 16 0.87 11.27 -1.70
N GLN A 17 0.03 12.25 -1.37
CA GLN A 17 -1.31 12.01 -0.81
C GLN A 17 -2.16 11.17 -1.77
N ARG A 18 -2.20 11.54 -3.05
CA ARG A 18 -2.97 10.79 -4.06
C ARG A 18 -2.50 9.35 -4.23
N LEU A 19 -1.19 9.11 -4.19
CA LEU A 19 -0.63 7.76 -4.23
C LEU A 19 -1.03 6.94 -3.00
N HIS A 20 -1.04 7.55 -1.81
CA HIS A 20 -1.45 6.89 -0.57
C HIS A 20 -2.94 6.56 -0.59
N ASP A 21 -3.77 7.47 -1.08
CA ASP A 21 -5.22 7.27 -1.16
C ASP A 21 -5.58 6.17 -2.16
N LEU A 22 -4.90 6.12 -3.31
CA LEU A 22 -5.02 5.01 -4.26
C LEU A 22 -4.66 3.68 -3.61
N LEU A 23 -3.54 3.64 -2.87
CA LEU A 23 -3.11 2.43 -2.16
C LEU A 23 -4.14 1.99 -1.12
N ARG A 24 -4.70 2.91 -0.33
CA ARG A 24 -5.75 2.62 0.65
C ARG A 24 -7.03 2.12 -0.03
N SER A 25 -7.43 2.71 -1.15
CA SER A 25 -8.63 2.32 -1.88
C SER A 25 -8.53 0.88 -2.37
N VAL A 26 -7.44 0.52 -3.04
CA VAL A 26 -7.21 -0.86 -3.54
C VAL A 26 -7.16 -1.85 -2.38
N VAL A 27 -6.54 -1.46 -1.26
CA VAL A 27 -6.48 -2.33 -0.08
C VAL A 27 -7.85 -2.53 0.55
N GLY A 28 -8.64 -1.48 0.73
CA GLY A 28 -9.99 -1.57 1.31
C GLY A 28 -10.98 -2.37 0.47
N GLU A 29 -10.75 -2.43 -0.84
CA GLU A 29 -11.51 -3.27 -1.76
C GLU A 29 -11.18 -4.77 -1.57
N HIS A 30 -9.89 -5.10 -1.57
CA HIS A 30 -9.43 -6.49 -1.69
C HIS A 30 -8.97 -7.16 -0.40
N PHE A 31 -8.78 -6.43 0.69
CA PHE A 31 -8.26 -6.94 1.95
C PHE A 31 -9.14 -6.53 3.12
N VAL A 32 -9.06 -7.26 4.22
CA VAL A 32 -9.87 -7.01 5.42
C VAL A 32 -9.11 -6.27 6.52
N ASP A 33 -7.78 -6.23 6.44
CA ASP A 33 -6.93 -5.66 7.49
C ASP A 33 -6.86 -4.14 7.49
N GLU A 34 -6.69 -3.60 8.69
CA GLU A 34 -6.13 -2.27 8.84
C GLU A 34 -4.67 -2.23 8.41
N ILE A 35 -4.33 -1.22 7.62
CA ILE A 35 -2.99 -1.02 7.10
C ILE A 35 -2.34 0.25 7.63
N TYR A 36 -1.02 0.25 7.60
CA TYR A 36 -0.23 1.48 7.59
C TYR A 36 0.56 1.57 6.29
N ILE A 37 0.89 2.80 5.90
CA ILE A 37 1.69 3.09 4.72
C ILE A 37 3.17 3.14 5.16
N ASP A 38 3.98 2.25 4.59
CA ASP A 38 5.44 2.24 4.73
C ASP A 38 6.04 2.88 3.46
N ASP A 39 6.45 4.13 3.56
CA ASP A 39 7.17 4.85 2.51
C ASP A 39 8.68 4.91 2.74
N ASN A 40 9.22 4.03 3.60
CA ASN A 40 10.66 3.89 3.80
C ASN A 40 11.31 3.14 2.63
N MET A 41 11.94 3.90 1.73
CA MET A 41 12.57 3.44 0.49
C MET A 41 13.95 2.80 0.72
N ARG A 42 14.01 1.66 1.40
CA ARG A 42 15.29 1.02 1.80
C ARG A 42 16.13 0.50 0.63
N ASN A 43 15.49 -0.05 -0.41
CA ASN A 43 16.18 -0.78 -1.50
C ASN A 43 16.31 0.03 -2.79
N ILE A 44 15.41 0.99 -3.04
CA ILE A 44 15.39 1.84 -4.23
C ILE A 44 15.18 3.29 -3.76
N PRO A 45 16.21 3.91 -3.16
CA PRO A 45 16.08 5.19 -2.48
C PRO A 45 15.94 6.39 -3.45
N ASP A 46 16.21 6.20 -4.73
CA ASP A 46 16.14 7.21 -5.79
C ASP A 46 14.78 7.28 -6.49
N HIS A 47 13.83 6.41 -6.12
CA HIS A 47 12.52 6.34 -6.75
C HIS A 47 11.40 6.13 -5.73
N TYR A 48 10.47 7.09 -5.66
CA TYR A 48 9.36 7.03 -4.72
C TYR A 48 8.45 5.81 -4.89
N HIS A 49 8.39 5.01 -3.83
CA HIS A 49 7.46 3.89 -3.69
C HIS A 49 6.97 3.74 -2.25
N ALA A 50 5.76 3.22 -2.08
CA ALA A 50 5.15 2.97 -0.78
C ALA A 50 4.44 1.61 -0.75
N HIS A 51 4.51 0.95 0.41
CA HIS A 51 3.88 -0.34 0.65
C HIS A 51 2.74 -0.22 1.66
N ALA A 52 1.65 -0.94 1.40
CA ALA A 52 0.66 -1.23 2.43
C ALA A 52 1.16 -2.42 3.25
N ARG A 53 1.17 -2.28 4.57
CA ARG A 53 1.59 -3.32 5.51
C ARG A 53 0.50 -3.49 6.55
N GLY A 54 0.21 -4.74 6.93
CA GLY A 54 -0.78 -5.04 7.96
C GLY A 54 -0.27 -4.62 9.34
N ARG A 55 -1.15 -4.07 10.18
CA ARG A 55 -0.82 -3.76 11.58
C ARG A 55 -0.85 -5.01 12.45
N GLY A 56 0.25 -5.76 12.44
CA GLY A 56 0.44 -6.90 13.36
C GLY A 56 1.10 -6.52 14.67
N LYS A 57 0.96 -7.40 15.68
CA LYS A 57 1.58 -7.26 17.03
C LYS A 57 3.11 -7.04 16.99
N TRP A 58 3.76 -7.39 15.86
CA TRP A 58 5.20 -7.25 15.62
C TRP A 58 5.53 -6.49 14.32
N GLY A 59 4.60 -5.69 13.80
CA GLY A 59 4.84 -4.79 12.66
C GLY A 59 4.94 -5.46 11.27
N MET A 60 4.82 -6.79 11.17
CA MET A 60 4.88 -7.52 9.91
C MET A 60 3.87 -8.66 9.92
N GLN A 61 2.67 -8.42 9.37
CA GLN A 61 1.75 -9.50 9.01
C GLN A 61 1.34 -9.38 7.54
N PRO A 62 1.26 -10.49 6.79
CA PRO A 62 0.65 -10.50 5.47
C PRO A 62 -0.78 -9.97 5.54
N LEU A 63 -1.22 -9.30 4.47
CA LEU A 63 -2.61 -8.87 4.34
C LEU A 63 -3.47 -10.08 3.97
N GLU A 64 -4.58 -10.26 4.69
CA GLU A 64 -5.60 -11.25 4.40
C GLU A 64 -6.51 -10.72 3.29
N ARG A 65 -6.51 -11.44 2.17
CA ARG A 65 -7.38 -11.13 1.03
C ARG A 65 -8.82 -11.42 1.42
N ARG A 66 -9.72 -10.46 1.18
CA ARG A 66 -11.16 -10.66 1.24
C ARG A 66 -11.52 -11.81 0.29
N ARG A 67 -12.10 -12.89 0.81
CA ARG A 67 -12.59 -13.98 -0.04
C ARG A 67 -13.72 -13.45 -0.91
N SER A 68 -13.61 -13.64 -2.22
CA SER A 68 -14.75 -13.49 -3.12
C SER A 68 -15.78 -14.55 -2.73
N ASN A 69 -17.02 -14.15 -2.49
CA ASN A 69 -18.13 -15.09 -2.28
C ASN A 69 -18.58 -15.65 -3.64
N ASP A 70 -17.69 -16.34 -4.35
CA ASP A 70 -17.97 -16.97 -5.66
C ASP A 70 -18.61 -18.35 -5.46
N GLY A 71 -19.49 -18.46 -4.46
CA GLY A 71 -20.14 -19.69 -4.03
C GLY A 71 -21.30 -20.06 -4.96
N ASN A 72 -20.97 -20.75 -6.05
CA ASN A 72 -21.84 -21.74 -6.67
C ASN A 72 -22.16 -22.86 -5.65
N GLY A 73 -23.44 -23.00 -5.30
CA GLY A 73 -24.01 -24.07 -4.48
C GLY A 73 -25.47 -24.27 -4.85
#